data_AF-A0AAJ4RC47-F1
#
_entry.id   AF-A0AAJ4RC47-F1
#
_cell.length_a   1.000
_cell.length_b   1.000
_cell.length_c   1.000
_cell.angle_alpha   90.00
_cell.angle_beta   90.00
_cell.angle_gamma   90.00
#
_symmetry.space_group_name_H-M   'P 1'
#
loop_
_entity.id
_entity.type
_entity.pdbx_description
1 polymer ?
#
loop_
_entity_poly.entity_id
_entity_poly.type
_entity_poly.pdbx_seq_one_letter_code
_entity_poly.pdbx_strand_id
1 'polypeptide(L)'
;MNFVMSKSLYIYNYFKAKKCLIKKDFLCAYENFVKAEKYNDKDYSLYIYKGISEFFLKEFESSLYTLQRALLMIESDKKLNKDEKNYLKKYLFGFIIDILKILNKEESLNEYLKIYKKLKFDRKNINKNFFYDYPLESD
;
A
#
# COMPACT_ATOMS: atom_id res chain seq x y z
N MET A 1 25.71 12.19 4.68
CA MET A 1 25.02 11.14 5.45
C MET A 1 25.42 9.79 4.87
N ASN A 2 26.11 8.94 5.63
CA ASN A 2 26.65 7.66 5.13
C ASN A 2 25.54 6.73 4.62
N PHE A 3 25.66 6.24 3.38
CA PHE A 3 24.68 5.35 2.72
C PHE A 3 24.37 4.07 3.52
N VAL A 4 25.36 3.54 4.25
CA VAL A 4 25.18 2.37 5.13
C VAL A 4 24.25 2.66 6.30
N MET A 5 24.32 3.89 6.84
CA MET A 5 23.50 4.33 7.96
C MET A 5 22.06 4.59 7.54
N SER A 6 21.83 5.20 6.36
CA SER A 6 20.47 5.42 5.85
C SER A 6 19.74 4.09 5.56
N LYS A 7 20.41 3.11 4.96
CA LYS A 7 19.82 1.79 4.71
C LYS A 7 19.47 1.06 6.01
N SER A 8 20.34 1.12 7.01
CA SER A 8 20.10 0.48 8.31
C SER A 8 18.92 1.10 9.05
N LEU A 9 18.81 2.44 9.02
CA LEU A 9 17.69 3.17 9.62
C LEU A 9 16.37 2.93 8.89
N TYR A 10 16.39 2.84 7.55
CA TYR A 10 15.23 2.40 6.78
C TYR A 10 14.71 1.06 7.28
N ILE A 11 15.58 0.04 7.26
CA ILE A 11 15.25 -1.34 7.61
C ILE A 11 14.69 -1.41 9.04
N TYR A 12 15.36 -0.76 10.00
CA TYR A 12 14.92 -0.75 11.40
C TYR A 12 13.51 -0.17 11.55
N ASN A 13 13.25 1.01 11.01
CA ASN A 13 11.95 1.66 11.14
C ASN A 13 10.87 0.87 10.39
N TYR A 14 11.17 0.37 9.19
CA TYR A 14 10.23 -0.42 8.39
C TYR A 14 9.79 -1.70 9.12
N PHE A 15 10.73 -2.49 9.67
CA PHE A 15 10.37 -3.70 10.42
C PHE A 15 9.65 -3.40 11.73
N LYS A 16 10.02 -2.31 12.42
CA LYS A 16 9.29 -1.86 13.60
C LYS A 16 7.84 -1.48 13.25
N ALA A 17 7.63 -0.80 12.11
CA ALA A 17 6.30 -0.48 11.62
C ALA A 17 5.47 -1.73 11.30
N LYS A 18 6.03 -2.72 10.58
CA LYS A 18 5.33 -4.01 10.33
C LYS A 18 4.98 -4.75 11.62
N LYS A 19 5.84 -4.73 12.65
CA LYS A 19 5.50 -5.30 13.96
C LYS A 19 4.32 -4.58 14.63
N CYS A 20 4.24 -3.26 14.50
CA CYS A 20 3.10 -2.49 15.00
C CYS A 20 1.81 -2.80 14.23
N LEU A 21 1.88 -2.97 12.90
CA LEU A 21 0.73 -3.43 12.10
C LEU A 21 0.21 -4.79 12.54
N ILE A 22 1.09 -5.78 12.78
CA ILE A 22 0.69 -7.11 13.27
C ILE A 22 -0.06 -7.01 14.60
N LYS A 23 0.33 -6.05 15.46
CA LYS A 23 -0.32 -5.77 16.74
C LYS A 23 -1.56 -4.87 16.62
N LYS A 24 -1.92 -4.43 15.40
CA LYS A 24 -2.98 -3.44 15.14
C LYS A 24 -2.75 -2.09 15.83
N ASP A 25 -1.50 -1.76 16.15
CA ASP A 25 -1.11 -0.44 16.62
C ASP A 25 -0.80 0.44 15.41
N PHE A 26 -1.87 1.02 14.85
CA PHE A 26 -1.79 1.77 13.59
C PHE A 26 -1.07 3.12 13.74
N LEU A 27 -1.13 3.73 14.93
CA LEU A 27 -0.37 4.96 15.21
C LEU A 27 1.13 4.67 15.25
N CYS A 28 1.55 3.64 16.00
CA CYS A 28 2.95 3.22 15.97
C CYS A 28 3.40 2.84 14.55
N ALA A 29 2.57 2.11 13.80
CA ALA A 29 2.89 1.73 12.42
C ALA A 29 3.13 2.96 11.55
N TYR A 30 2.18 3.91 11.54
CA TYR A 30 2.26 5.16 10.79
C TYR A 30 3.54 5.94 11.13
N GLU A 31 3.81 6.19 12.42
CA GLU A 31 4.99 6.97 12.83
C GLU A 31 6.31 6.33 12.39
N ASN A 32 6.40 5.00 12.42
CA ASN A 32 7.60 4.30 11.99
C ASN A 32 7.71 4.26 10.46
N PHE A 33 6.61 4.19 9.71
CA PHE A 33 6.65 4.36 8.25
C PHE A 33 7.06 5.78 7.85
N VAL A 34 6.58 6.81 8.54
CA VAL A 34 7.05 8.20 8.33
C VAL A 34 8.55 8.33 8.58
N LYS A 35 9.08 7.66 9.61
CA LYS A 35 10.54 7.61 9.84
C LYS A 35 11.27 6.85 8.74
N ALA A 36 10.73 5.71 8.28
CA ALA A 36 11.33 4.92 7.21
C ALA A 36 11.37 5.68 5.88
N GLU A 37 10.31 6.42 5.54
CA GLU A 37 10.18 7.22 4.31
C GLU A 37 11.34 8.20 4.13
N LYS A 38 11.83 8.80 5.23
CA LYS A 38 12.98 9.72 5.24
C LYS A 38 14.27 9.11 4.69
N TYR A 39 14.38 7.78 4.68
CA TYR A 39 15.58 7.06 4.25
C TYR A 39 15.39 6.32 2.93
N ASN A 40 14.16 6.00 2.56
CA ASN A 40 13.81 5.42 1.26
C ASN A 40 12.35 5.73 0.92
N ASP A 41 12.18 6.67 -0.01
CA ASP A 41 10.88 7.14 -0.49
C ASP A 41 10.45 6.46 -1.81
N LYS A 42 11.20 5.44 -2.26
CA LYS A 42 10.99 4.72 -3.54
C LYS A 42 10.48 3.29 -3.36
N ASP A 43 10.08 2.89 -2.15
CA ASP A 43 9.47 1.58 -1.89
C ASP A 43 7.95 1.69 -1.90
N TYR A 44 7.28 1.09 -2.88
CA TYR A 44 5.82 1.10 -2.95
C TYR A 44 5.19 0.40 -1.73
N SER A 45 5.85 -0.63 -1.17
CA SER A 45 5.34 -1.40 -0.04
C SER A 45 5.20 -0.51 1.20
N LEU A 46 6.15 0.41 1.38
CA LEU A 46 6.07 1.42 2.45
C LEU A 46 4.79 2.25 2.33
N TYR A 47 4.47 2.74 1.13
CA TYR A 47 3.27 3.55 0.93
C TYR A 47 1.99 2.74 1.05
N ILE A 48 1.97 1.47 0.63
CA ILE A 48 0.82 0.59 0.88
C ILE A 48 0.53 0.52 2.38
N TYR A 49 1.53 0.15 3.18
CA TYR A 49 1.34 -0.04 4.62
C TYR A 49 1.11 1.26 5.38
N LYS A 50 1.75 2.36 4.97
CA LYS A 50 1.49 3.71 5.51
C LYS A 50 0.04 4.12 5.23
N GLY A 51 -0.42 3.97 3.99
CA GLY A 51 -1.79 4.30 3.58
C GLY A 51 -2.85 3.49 4.32
N ILE A 52 -2.57 2.20 4.55
CA ILE A 52 -3.42 1.34 5.39
C ILE A 52 -3.43 1.82 6.85
N SER A 53 -2.28 2.21 7.39
CA SER A 53 -2.20 2.76 8.75
C SER A 53 -3.05 4.03 8.86
N GLU A 54 -2.94 4.94 7.89
CA GLU A 54 -3.76 6.16 7.79
C GLU A 54 -5.26 5.83 7.68
N PHE A 55 -5.63 4.83 6.88
CA PHE A 55 -7.02 4.35 6.75
C PHE A 55 -7.60 3.93 8.11
N PHE A 56 -6.88 3.09 8.86
CA PHE A 56 -7.35 2.62 10.17
C PHE A 56 -7.30 3.71 11.25
N LEU A 57 -6.48 4.74 11.07
CA LEU A 57 -6.50 5.96 11.88
C LEU A 57 -7.62 6.93 11.47
N LYS A 58 -8.40 6.61 10.42
CA LYS A 58 -9.47 7.45 9.84
C LYS A 58 -8.97 8.73 9.18
N GLU A 59 -7.69 8.78 8.83
CA GLU A 59 -7.08 9.86 8.07
C GLU A 59 -7.35 9.65 6.57
N PHE A 60 -8.62 9.71 6.16
CA PHE A 60 -9.08 9.24 4.85
C PHE A 60 -8.50 10.00 3.65
N GLU A 61 -8.41 11.33 3.72
CA GLU A 61 -7.81 12.13 2.63
C GLU A 61 -6.31 11.83 2.49
N SER A 62 -5.58 11.75 3.60
CA SER A 62 -4.16 11.37 3.60
C SER A 62 -3.96 9.94 3.09
N SER A 63 -4.78 9.00 3.56
CA SER A 63 -4.76 7.61 3.11
C SER A 63 -4.98 7.48 1.61
N LEU A 64 -5.99 8.18 1.07
CA LEU A 64 -6.28 8.20 -0.36
C LEU A 64 -5.07 8.67 -1.16
N TYR A 65 -4.47 9.79 -0.76
CA TYR A 65 -3.28 10.34 -1.40
C TYR A 65 -2.09 9.36 -1.35
N THR A 66 -1.81 8.80 -0.18
CA THR A 66 -0.71 7.84 0.03
C THR A 66 -0.89 6.56 -0.80
N LEU A 67 -2.10 6.00 -0.85
CA LEU A 67 -2.40 4.80 -1.64
C LEU A 67 -2.35 5.08 -3.15
N GLN A 68 -2.78 6.26 -3.60
CA GLN A 68 -2.62 6.67 -5.00
C GLN A 68 -1.14 6.81 -5.39
N ARG A 69 -0.30 7.33 -4.49
CA ARG A 69 1.16 7.33 -4.71
C ARG A 69 1.70 5.91 -4.86
N ALA A 70 1.28 4.98 -4.01
CA ALA A 70 1.66 3.57 -4.12
C ALA A 70 1.26 2.97 -5.49
N LEU A 71 0.05 3.27 -5.99
CA LEU A 71 -0.41 2.83 -7.32
C LEU A 71 0.50 3.30 -8.46
N LEU A 72 0.91 4.58 -8.45
CA LEU A 72 1.82 5.13 -9.46
C LEU A 72 3.19 4.42 -9.44
N MET A 73 3.68 4.09 -8.24
CA MET A 73 4.93 3.36 -8.07
C MET A 73 4.83 1.91 -8.55
N ILE A 74 3.73 1.23 -8.24
CA ILE A 74 3.45 -0.13 -8.75
C ILE A 74 3.41 -0.12 -10.28
N GLU A 75 2.79 0.88 -10.90
CA GLU A 75 2.68 0.96 -12.36
C GLU A 75 4.06 1.12 -13.02
N SER A 76 4.92 1.95 -12.43
CA SER A 76 6.25 2.24 -12.95
C SER A 76 7.32 1.19 -12.58
N ASP A 77 7.05 0.31 -11.61
CA ASP A 77 8.02 -0.72 -11.21
C ASP A 77 8.18 -1.78 -12.32
N LYS A 78 9.37 -1.86 -12.88
CA LYS A 78 9.72 -2.82 -13.95
C LYS A 78 9.99 -4.23 -13.43
N LYS A 79 10.16 -4.40 -12.12
CA LYS A 79 10.39 -5.72 -11.50
C LYS A 79 9.10 -6.51 -11.35
N LEU A 80 7.98 -5.80 -11.20
CA LEU A 80 6.67 -6.42 -11.09
C LEU A 80 6.17 -6.83 -12.48
N ASN A 81 5.72 -8.08 -12.58
CA ASN A 81 5.00 -8.52 -13.77
C ASN A 81 3.55 -7.99 -13.77
N LYS A 82 2.85 -8.18 -14.88
CA LYS A 82 1.47 -7.69 -15.04
C LYS A 82 0.50 -8.26 -14.01
N ASP A 83 0.61 -9.54 -13.67
CA ASP A 83 -0.26 -10.21 -12.72
C ASP A 83 -0.04 -9.71 -11.29
N GLU A 84 1.23 -9.51 -10.90
CA GLU A 84 1.60 -8.89 -9.63
C GLU A 84 1.09 -7.46 -9.50
N LYS A 85 1.25 -6.64 -10.56
CA LYS A 85 0.71 -5.28 -10.59
C LYS A 85 -0.81 -5.29 -10.43
N ASN A 86 -1.51 -6.13 -11.17
CA ASN A 86 -2.96 -6.21 -11.11
C ASN A 86 -3.45 -6.72 -9.75
N TYR A 87 -2.73 -7.66 -9.13
CA TYR A 87 -3.02 -8.15 -7.79
C TYR A 87 -2.88 -7.04 -6.75
N LEU A 88 -1.75 -6.33 -6.73
CA LEU A 88 -1.54 -5.21 -5.81
C LEU A 88 -2.57 -4.11 -6.04
N LYS A 89 -2.85 -3.73 -7.29
CA LYS A 89 -3.91 -2.75 -7.61
C LYS A 89 -5.26 -3.19 -7.04
N LYS A 90 -5.64 -4.45 -7.21
CA LYS A 90 -6.90 -4.97 -6.68
C LYS A 90 -6.94 -4.86 -5.14
N TYR A 91 -5.82 -5.14 -4.47
CA TYR A 91 -5.69 -4.99 -3.02
C TYR A 91 -5.86 -3.53 -2.57
N LEU A 92 -5.15 -2.60 -3.21
CA LEU A 92 -5.22 -1.17 -2.88
C LEU A 92 -6.60 -0.57 -3.17
N PHE A 93 -7.23 -1.03 -4.25
CA PHE A 93 -8.53 -0.53 -4.67
C PHE A 93 -9.63 -0.84 -3.65
N GLY A 94 -9.53 -1.93 -2.88
CA GLY A 94 -10.47 -2.19 -1.78
C GLY A 94 -10.53 -1.02 -0.81
N PHE A 95 -9.36 -0.61 -0.29
CA PHE A 95 -9.24 0.55 0.59
C PHE A 95 -9.66 1.85 -0.08
N ILE A 96 -9.20 2.11 -1.31
CA ILE A 96 -9.54 3.35 -2.02
C ILE A 96 -11.05 3.46 -2.26
N ILE A 97 -11.72 2.38 -2.69
CA ILE A 97 -13.16 2.36 -2.90
C ILE A 97 -13.90 2.70 -1.60
N ASP A 98 -13.49 2.12 -0.47
CA ASP A 98 -14.14 2.39 0.82
C ASP A 98 -13.88 3.81 1.30
N ILE A 99 -12.68 4.35 1.09
CA ILE A 99 -12.37 5.76 1.34
C ILE A 99 -13.24 6.67 0.49
N LEU A 100 -13.37 6.41 -0.82
CA LEU A 100 -14.15 7.25 -1.72
C LEU A 100 -15.65 7.25 -1.37
N LYS A 101 -16.18 6.11 -0.90
CA LYS A 101 -17.54 6.04 -0.33
C LYS A 101 -17.68 6.92 0.90
N ILE A 102 -16.74 6.82 1.86
CA ILE A 102 -16.76 7.62 3.10
C ILE A 102 -16.69 9.12 2.80
N LEU A 103 -15.90 9.51 1.80
CA LEU A 103 -15.72 10.90 1.38
C LEU A 103 -16.81 11.39 0.41
N ASN A 104 -17.79 10.57 0.04
CA ASN A 104 -18.84 10.89 -0.94
C ASN A 104 -18.30 11.39 -2.30
N LYS A 105 -17.20 10.79 -2.79
CA LYS A 105 -16.58 11.14 -4.08
C LYS A 105 -17.08 10.23 -5.20
N GLU A 106 -18.34 10.40 -5.61
CA GLU A 106 -19.06 9.48 -6.52
C GLU A 106 -18.40 9.30 -7.90
N GLU A 107 -17.91 10.38 -8.52
CA GLU A 107 -17.28 10.32 -9.84
C GLU A 107 -16.03 9.44 -9.81
N SER A 108 -15.11 9.71 -8.87
CA SER A 108 -13.91 8.91 -8.67
C SER A 108 -14.25 7.48 -8.26
N LEU A 109 -15.27 7.28 -7.41
CA LEU A 109 -15.71 5.94 -7.00
C LEU A 109 -16.10 5.09 -8.22
N ASN A 110 -16.89 5.65 -9.13
CA ASN A 110 -17.32 4.97 -10.35
C ASN A 110 -16.15 4.62 -11.28
N GLU A 111 -15.15 5.50 -11.38
CA GLU A 111 -13.94 5.24 -12.15
C GLU A 111 -13.16 4.06 -11.57
N TYR A 112 -12.86 4.08 -10.26
CA TYR A 112 -12.13 3.00 -9.60
C TYR A 112 -12.88 1.67 -9.67
N LEU A 113 -14.21 1.66 -9.48
CA LEU A 113 -15.03 0.45 -9.62
C LEU A 113 -14.96 -0.14 -11.04
N LYS A 114 -14.97 0.70 -12.07
CA LYS A 114 -14.86 0.27 -13.47
C LYS A 114 -13.51 -0.39 -13.75
N ILE A 115 -12.42 0.15 -13.21
CA ILE A 115 -11.08 -0.43 -13.37
C ILE A 115 -10.98 -1.71 -12.53
N TYR A 116 -11.45 -1.70 -11.28
CA TYR A 116 -11.44 -2.85 -10.36
C TYR A 116 -12.03 -4.11 -11.01
N LYS A 117 -13.22 -3.99 -11.62
CA LYS A 117 -13.90 -5.10 -12.30
C LYS A 117 -13.15 -5.67 -13.50
N LYS A 118 -12.23 -4.90 -14.08
CA LYS A 118 -11.43 -5.30 -15.25
C LYS A 118 -10.07 -5.89 -14.87
N LEU A 119 -9.64 -5.77 -13.61
CA LEU A 119 -8.38 -6.34 -13.14
C LEU A 119 -8.47 -7.86 -13.17
N LYS A 120 -7.59 -8.47 -13.96
CA LYS A 120 -7.41 -9.92 -14.07
C LYS A 120 -5.95 -10.26 -13.82
N PHE A 121 -5.70 -11.35 -13.10
CA PHE A 121 -4.36 -11.86 -12.86
C PHE A 121 -4.39 -13.39 -12.75
N ASP A 122 -3.32 -14.03 -13.20
CA ASP A 122 -3.08 -15.45 -12.92
C ASP A 122 -2.24 -15.60 -11.64
N ARG A 123 -2.80 -16.26 -10.62
CA ARG A 123 -2.12 -16.52 -9.34
C ARG A 123 -0.81 -17.31 -9.49
N LYS A 124 -0.65 -18.12 -10.55
CA LYS A 124 0.59 -18.87 -10.79
C LYS A 124 1.78 -17.97 -11.11
N ASN A 125 1.50 -16.78 -11.64
CA ASN A 125 2.52 -15.80 -12.04
C ASN A 125 2.86 -14.81 -10.92
N ILE A 126 2.27 -14.94 -9.73
CA ILE A 126 2.45 -14.01 -8.62
C ILE A 126 3.44 -14.60 -7.61
N ASN A 127 4.39 -13.78 -7.15
CA ASN A 127 5.23 -14.15 -6.02
C ASN A 127 4.37 -14.51 -4.80
N LYS A 128 4.52 -15.74 -4.29
CA LYS A 128 3.71 -16.28 -3.19
C LYS A 128 3.71 -15.39 -1.94
N ASN A 129 4.77 -14.62 -1.70
CA ASN A 129 4.85 -13.71 -0.56
C ASN A 129 3.74 -12.64 -0.59
N PHE A 130 3.25 -12.25 -1.77
CA PHE A 130 2.20 -11.25 -1.90
C PHE A 130 0.87 -11.70 -1.32
N PHE A 131 0.59 -13.01 -1.31
CA PHE A 131 -0.63 -13.54 -0.70
C PHE A 131 -0.63 -13.42 0.83
N TYR A 132 0.56 -13.36 1.45
CA TYR A 132 0.71 -13.17 2.89
C TYR A 132 0.81 -11.69 3.25
N ASP A 133 1.55 -10.91 2.45
CA ASP A 133 1.78 -9.48 2.70
C ASP A 133 0.54 -8.63 2.35
N TYR A 134 -0.22 -9.03 1.34
CA TYR A 134 -1.37 -8.29 0.80
C TYR A 134 -2.55 -9.23 0.56
N PRO A 135 -3.15 -9.79 1.62
CA PRO A 135 -4.23 -10.75 1.48
C PRO A 135 -5.47 -10.07 0.86
N LEU A 136 -5.92 -10.56 -0.30
CA LEU A 136 -7.26 -10.26 -0.79
C LEU A 136 -8.25 -11.14 -0.03
N GLU A 137 -9.34 -10.55 0.46
CA GLU A 137 -10.49 -11.33 0.93
C GLU A 137 -10.94 -12.26 -0.21
N SER A 138 -11.16 -13.53 0.11
CA SER A 138 -11.67 -14.49 -0.86
C SER A 138 -13.08 -14.07 -1.27
N ASP A 139 -13.28 -13.84 -2.58
CA ASP A 139 -14.60 -13.72 -3.20
C ASP A 139 -15.50 -14.91 -2.82
#